data_AF-A0A3D5JDU1-F1
#
_entry.id   AF-A0A3D5JDU1-F1
#
_cell.length_a   1.000
_cell.length_b   1.000
_cell.length_c   1.000
_cell.angle_alpha   90.00
_cell.angle_beta   90.00
_cell.angle_gamma   90.00
#
_symmetry.space_group_name_H-M   'P 1'
#
loop_
_entity.id
_entity.type
_entity.pdbx_description
1 polymer ?
#
loop_
_entity_poly.entity_id
_entity_poly.type
_entity_poly.pdbx_seq_one_letter_code
_entity_poly.pdbx_strand_id
1 'polypeptide(L)'
;MSDIKVRFAPSPTGNLHVGNLRTALVNYLFARAAGGVFMLRIDDTDTERSTPEFEASIRADLDWMGMSWDTEDRQSARLDRYDEALRQLEAIGRAYPCFETPEELALKRKAQLS
;
A
#
# COMPACT_ATOMS: atom_id res chain seq x y z
N MET A 1 3.94 -14.62 -23.41
CA MET A 1 2.89 -14.44 -22.38
C MET A 1 3.41 -13.41 -21.41
N SER A 2 2.62 -12.41 -20.99
CA SER A 2 3.08 -11.45 -19.98
C SER A 2 3.30 -12.19 -18.66
N ASP A 3 4.45 -12.01 -18.03
CA ASP A 3 4.68 -12.50 -16.67
C ASP A 3 3.63 -11.86 -15.73
N ILE A 4 2.66 -12.67 -15.28
CA ILE A 4 1.63 -12.21 -14.35
C ILE A 4 2.32 -11.89 -13.02
N LYS A 5 2.17 -10.65 -12.55
CA LYS A 5 2.62 -10.22 -11.24
C LYS A 5 1.51 -9.46 -10.53
N VAL A 6 1.12 -9.97 -9.37
CA VAL A 6 0.10 -9.36 -8.51
C VAL A 6 0.67 -9.11 -7.12
N ARG A 7 0.03 -8.23 -6.35
CA ARG A 7 0.47 -7.92 -4.98
C ARG A 7 -0.68 -7.85 -3.98
N PHE A 8 -0.41 -8.34 -2.79
CA PHE A 8 -1.13 -8.01 -1.58
C PHE A 8 -0.38 -6.91 -0.83
N ALA A 9 -1.03 -5.77 -0.60
CA ALA A 9 -0.39 -4.56 -0.07
C ALA A 9 -1.08 -4.07 1.22
N PRO A 10 -0.92 -4.78 2.36
CA PRO A 10 -1.51 -4.37 3.63
C PRO A 10 -0.70 -3.23 4.28
N SER A 11 -1.41 -2.33 4.97
CA SER A 11 -0.79 -1.41 5.93
C SER A 11 -0.73 -2.06 7.31
N PRO A 12 0.41 -2.03 8.02
CA PRO A 12 0.57 -2.68 9.32
C PRO A 12 -0.02 -1.85 10.46
N THR A 13 -1.31 -1.49 10.36
CA THR A 13 -2.02 -0.63 11.32
C THR A 13 -3.03 -1.39 12.19
N GLY A 14 -2.96 -2.71 12.19
CA GLY A 14 -3.90 -3.61 12.86
C GLY A 14 -3.78 -5.05 12.35
N ASN A 15 -4.48 -5.97 13.01
CA ASN A 15 -4.51 -7.37 12.60
C ASN A 15 -5.24 -7.54 11.26
N LEU A 16 -4.86 -8.57 10.50
CA LEU A 16 -5.54 -8.89 9.25
C LEU A 16 -6.98 -9.31 9.50
N HIS A 17 -7.92 -8.53 8.96
CA HIS A 17 -9.32 -8.92 8.93
C HIS A 17 -9.64 -9.79 7.73
N VAL A 18 -10.70 -10.59 7.83
CA VAL A 18 -11.16 -11.55 6.81
C VAL A 18 -11.31 -10.91 5.42
N GLY A 19 -11.83 -9.67 5.36
CA GLY A 19 -11.92 -8.91 4.11
C GLY A 19 -10.59 -8.71 3.37
N ASN A 20 -9.51 -8.37 4.09
CA ASN A 20 -8.17 -8.20 3.51
C ASN A 20 -7.57 -9.55 3.12
N LEU A 21 -7.80 -10.56 3.96
CA LEU A 21 -7.35 -11.92 3.69
C LEU A 21 -7.97 -12.49 2.41
N ARG A 22 -9.25 -12.21 2.14
CA ARG A 22 -9.91 -12.59 0.88
C ARG A 22 -9.18 -12.00 -0.34
N THR A 23 -8.76 -10.74 -0.26
CA THR A 23 -8.02 -10.09 -1.34
C THR A 23 -6.65 -10.73 -1.53
N ALA A 24 -5.94 -11.05 -0.45
CA ALA A 24 -4.69 -11.81 -0.52
C ALA A 24 -4.89 -13.16 -1.21
N LEU A 25 -5.92 -13.91 -0.80
CA LEU A 25 -6.25 -15.23 -1.36
C LEU A 25 -6.56 -15.18 -2.85
N VAL A 26 -7.36 -14.21 -3.32
CA VAL A 26 -7.67 -14.09 -4.75
C VAL A 26 -6.41 -13.80 -5.57
N ASN A 27 -5.55 -12.89 -5.11
CA ASN A 27 -4.29 -12.59 -5.79
C ASN A 27 -3.36 -13.82 -5.79
N TYR A 28 -3.24 -14.50 -4.65
CA TYR A 28 -2.44 -15.71 -4.52
C TYR A 28 -2.90 -16.81 -5.49
N LEU A 29 -4.18 -17.16 -5.47
CA LEU A 29 -4.73 -18.19 -6.35
C LEU A 29 -4.61 -17.82 -7.83
N PHE A 30 -4.84 -16.55 -8.19
CA PHE A 30 -4.67 -16.08 -9.56
C PHE A 30 -3.22 -16.20 -10.04
N ALA A 31 -2.25 -15.78 -9.22
CA ALA A 31 -0.84 -15.95 -9.52
C ALA A 31 -0.47 -17.42 -9.69
N ARG A 32 -0.86 -18.28 -8.73
CA ARG A 32 -0.53 -19.71 -8.77
C ARG A 32 -1.17 -20.41 -9.97
N ALA A 33 -2.41 -20.10 -10.32
CA ALA A 33 -3.09 -20.66 -11.50
C ALA A 33 -2.43 -20.25 -12.82
N ALA A 34 -1.82 -19.06 -12.87
CA ALA A 34 -1.16 -18.53 -14.06
C ALA A 34 0.36 -18.81 -14.10
N GLY A 35 0.93 -19.48 -13.09
CA GLY A 35 2.38 -19.60 -12.94
C GLY A 35 3.09 -18.25 -12.74
N GLY A 36 2.39 -17.26 -12.21
CA GLY A 36 2.87 -15.90 -11.98
C GLY A 36 3.47 -15.68 -10.58
N VAL A 37 3.75 -14.41 -10.30
CA VAL A 37 4.42 -13.92 -9.09
C VAL A 37 3.40 -13.27 -8.14
N PHE A 38 3.36 -13.76 -6.90
CA PHE A 38 2.63 -13.17 -5.79
C PHE A 38 3.58 -12.36 -4.89
N MET A 39 3.36 -11.06 -4.79
CA MET A 39 4.18 -10.14 -4.01
C MET A 39 3.48 -9.71 -2.73
N LEU A 40 4.20 -9.75 -1.60
CA LEU A 40 3.81 -9.03 -0.38
C LEU A 40 4.45 -7.63 -0.41
N ARG A 41 3.65 -6.59 -0.18
CA ARG A 41 4.18 -5.22 -0.04
C ARG A 41 3.69 -4.59 1.24
N ILE A 42 4.60 -4.24 2.14
CA ILE A 42 4.23 -3.55 3.37
C ILE A 42 4.04 -2.06 3.07
N ASP A 43 2.81 -1.57 3.19
CA ASP A 43 2.47 -0.16 2.96
C ASP A 43 2.53 0.62 4.30
N ASP A 44 3.77 0.83 4.78
CA ASP A 44 4.17 1.39 6.10
C ASP A 44 4.48 2.90 6.10
N THR A 45 3.93 3.68 5.18
CA THR A 45 4.22 5.12 5.08
C THR A 45 3.60 5.95 6.19
N ASP A 46 2.59 5.42 6.88
CA ASP A 46 1.99 6.05 8.05
C ASP A 46 2.73 5.59 9.31
N THR A 47 3.76 6.32 9.70
CA THR A 47 4.65 5.95 10.82
C THR A 47 3.98 6.02 12.18
N GLU A 48 2.86 6.73 12.32
CA GLU A 48 2.13 6.82 13.59
C GLU A 48 1.29 5.58 13.85
N ARG A 49 0.70 5.01 12.79
CA ARG A 49 -0.17 3.84 12.89
C ARG A 49 0.52 2.52 12.58
N SER A 50 1.62 2.55 11.83
CA SER A 50 2.35 1.36 11.39
C SER A 50 3.27 0.84 12.49
N THR A 51 3.10 -0.41 12.91
CA THR A 51 3.96 -1.01 13.94
C THR A 51 4.64 -2.30 13.48
N PRO A 52 5.88 -2.59 13.97
CA PRO A 52 6.57 -3.85 13.66
C PRO A 52 5.78 -5.10 14.07
N GLU A 53 4.99 -5.01 15.14
CA GLU A 53 4.16 -6.11 15.65
C GLU A 53 3.08 -6.49 14.64
N PHE A 54 2.39 -5.51 14.05
CA PHE A 54 1.38 -5.78 13.02
C PHE A 54 2.02 -6.26 11.72
N GLU A 55 3.20 -5.75 11.37
CA GLU A 55 3.97 -6.24 10.23
C GLU A 55 4.34 -7.73 10.39
N ALA A 56 4.76 -8.14 11.60
CA ALA A 56 5.03 -9.54 11.92
C ALA A 56 3.75 -10.40 11.90
N SER A 57 2.64 -9.88 12.44
CA SER A 57 1.34 -10.57 12.40
C SER A 57 0.88 -10.83 10.97
N ILE A 58 1.05 -9.87 10.06
CA ILE A 58 0.69 -10.02 8.64
C ILE A 58 1.42 -11.22 8.02
N ARG A 59 2.73 -11.33 8.25
CA ARG A 59 3.54 -12.45 7.73
C ARG A 59 3.09 -13.78 8.33
N ALA A 60 2.91 -13.81 9.65
CA ALA A 60 2.47 -15.01 10.37
C ALA A 60 1.10 -15.52 9.89
N ASP A 61 0.15 -14.62 9.65
CA ASP A 61 -1.19 -14.98 9.16
C ASP A 61 -1.15 -15.54 7.72
N LEU A 62 -0.32 -14.96 6.85
CA LEU A 62 -0.14 -15.47 5.48
C LEU A 62 0.55 -16.84 5.47
N ASP A 63 1.57 -17.02 6.29
CA ASP A 63 2.27 -18.30 6.47
C ASP A 63 1.32 -19.37 7.03
N TRP A 64 0.52 -19.02 8.04
CA TRP A 64 -0.49 -19.92 8.63
C TRP A 64 -1.51 -20.39 7.59
N MET A 65 -1.88 -19.51 6.65
CA MET A 65 -2.79 -19.83 5.54
C MET A 65 -2.12 -20.59 4.39
N GLY A 66 -0.81 -20.85 4.46
CA GLY A 66 -0.04 -21.51 3.39
C GLY A 66 0.12 -20.64 2.15
N MET A 67 0.07 -19.31 2.29
CA MET A 67 0.18 -18.34 1.20
C MET A 67 1.57 -17.70 1.17
N SER A 68 2.58 -18.47 0.78
CA SER A 68 3.94 -17.93 0.60
C SER A 68 4.00 -16.93 -0.55
N TRP A 69 4.73 -15.83 -0.34
CA TRP A 69 5.01 -14.83 -1.37
C TRP A 69 6.38 -15.04 -2.01
N ASP A 70 6.49 -14.68 -3.29
CA ASP A 70 7.69 -14.88 -4.08
C ASP A 70 8.65 -13.67 -3.98
N THR A 71 8.10 -12.49 -3.70
CA THR A 71 8.87 -11.25 -3.52
C THR A 71 8.26 -10.39 -2.43
N GLU A 72 9.09 -9.64 -1.73
CA GLU A 72 8.68 -8.71 -0.67
C GLU A 72 9.30 -7.33 -0.88
N ASP A 73 8.56 -6.27 -0.55
CA ASP A 73 9.06 -4.89 -0.56
C ASP A 73 8.33 -4.05 0.50
N ARG A 74 8.90 -2.91 0.88
CA ARG A 74 8.32 -1.98 1.86
C ARG A 74 8.29 -0.56 1.31
N GLN A 75 7.20 0.17 1.54
CA GLN A 75 7.04 1.52 0.97
C GLN A 75 8.03 2.52 1.58
N SER A 76 8.31 2.44 2.88
CA SER A 76 9.25 3.32 3.58
C SER A 76 10.69 3.23 3.06
N ALA A 77 11.09 2.13 2.44
CA ALA A 77 12.42 1.97 1.83
C ALA A 77 12.53 2.59 0.43
N ARG A 78 11.49 3.28 -0.04
CA ARG A 78 11.36 3.73 -1.44
C ARG A 78 11.04 5.23 -1.57
N LEU A 79 11.21 6.00 -0.50
CA LEU A 79 10.89 7.43 -0.49
C LEU A 79 11.58 8.21 -1.62
N ASP A 80 12.86 7.92 -1.89
CA ASP A 80 13.61 8.53 -2.99
C ASP A 80 12.92 8.36 -4.37
N ARG A 81 12.25 7.22 -4.57
CA ARG A 81 11.52 6.95 -5.82
C ARG A 81 10.22 7.75 -5.90
N TYR A 82 9.58 8.03 -4.76
CA TYR A 82 8.40 8.90 -4.72
C TYR A 82 8.78 10.35 -4.97
N ASP A 83 9.90 10.80 -4.42
CA ASP A 83 10.42 12.15 -4.68
C ASP A 83 10.75 12.33 -6.17
N GLU A 84 11.36 11.33 -6.80
CA GLU A 84 11.61 11.36 -8.24
C GLU A 84 10.31 11.38 -9.06
N ALA A 85 9.34 10.55 -8.70
CA ALA A 85 8.04 10.55 -9.37
C ALA A 85 7.30 11.90 -9.19
N LEU A 86 7.38 12.52 -8.02
CA LEU A 86 6.80 13.83 -7.75
C LEU A 86 7.45 14.91 -8.62
N ARG A 87 8.79 14.95 -8.68
CA ARG A 87 9.52 15.88 -9.57
C ARG A 87 9.10 15.74 -11.03
N GLN A 88 8.90 14.51 -11.50
CA GLN A 88 8.42 14.27 -12.87
C GLN A 88 7.00 14.81 -13.08
N LEU A 89 6.10 14.60 -12.11
CA LEU A 89 4.74 15.11 -12.15
C LEU A 89 4.68 16.65 -12.13
N GLU A 90 5.53 17.29 -11.33
CA GLU A 90 5.69 18.75 -11.31
C GLU A 90 6.19 19.28 -12.65
N ALA A 91 7.21 18.64 -13.23
CA ALA A 91 7.79 19.04 -14.51
C ALA A 91 6.79 19.01 -15.68
N ILE A 92 5.82 18.09 -15.65
CA ILE A 92 4.76 17.99 -16.67
C ILE A 92 3.46 18.73 -16.29
N GLY A 93 3.48 19.54 -15.23
CA GLY A 93 2.32 20.33 -14.78
C GLY A 93 1.16 19.49 -14.25
N ARG A 94 1.42 18.27 -13.75
CA ARG A 94 0.43 17.35 -13.17
C ARG A 94 0.43 17.33 -11.64
N ALA A 95 1.38 18.01 -11.01
CA ALA A 95 1.41 18.29 -9.58
C ALA A 95 1.77 19.77 -9.35
N TYR A 96 1.28 20.33 -8.25
CA TYR A 96 1.60 21.69 -7.81
C TYR A 96 1.58 21.75 -6.28
N PRO A 97 2.37 22.62 -5.64
CA PRO A 97 2.36 22.77 -4.19
C PRO A 97 1.05 23.42 -3.70
N CYS A 98 0.49 22.87 -2.64
CA CYS A 98 -0.70 23.34 -1.94
C CYS A 98 -0.25 23.83 -0.57
N PHE A 99 -0.54 25.09 -0.23
CA PHE A 99 0.01 25.75 0.96
C PHE A 99 -1.04 25.97 2.06
N GLU A 100 -2.28 25.59 1.80
CA GLU A 100 -3.36 25.77 2.74
C GLU A 100 -3.13 25.02 4.05
N THR A 101 -3.42 25.70 5.17
CA THR A 101 -3.37 25.06 6.48
C THR A 101 -4.57 24.14 6.71
N PRO A 102 -4.50 23.19 7.67
CA PRO A 102 -5.65 22.38 8.04
C PRO A 102 -6.90 23.20 8.41
N GLU A 103 -6.74 24.34 9.07
CA GLU A 103 -7.83 25.26 9.45
C GLU A 103 -8.47 25.92 8.23
N GLU A 104 -7.65 26.41 7.27
CA GLU A 104 -8.12 27.00 6.03
C GLU A 104 -8.93 26.00 5.20
N LEU A 105 -8.44 24.75 5.10
CA LEU A 105 -9.16 23.66 4.43
C LEU A 105 -10.48 23.35 5.12
N ALA A 106 -10.51 23.35 6.46
CA ALA A 106 -11.74 23.10 7.22
C ALA A 106 -12.79 24.21 7.00
N LEU A 107 -12.37 25.48 6.95
CA LEU A 107 -13.25 26.61 6.65
C LEU A 107 -13.80 26.55 5.23
N LYS A 108 -12.94 26.29 4.23
CA LYS A 108 -13.37 26.11 2.82
C LYS A 108 -14.40 25.00 2.67
N ARG A 109 -14.21 23.85 3.35
CA ARG A 109 -15.17 22.74 3.33
C ARG A 109 -16.53 23.11 3.93
N LYS A 110 -16.55 23.86 5.05
CA LYS A 110 -17.79 24.32 5.66
C LYS A 110 -18.57 25.27 4.75
N ALA A 111 -17.88 26.18 4.07
CA ALA A 111 -18.51 27.14 3.15
C ALA A 111 -19.13 26.51 1.89
N GLN A 112 -18.75 25.29 1.52
CA GLN A 112 -19.36 24.56 0.39
C GLN A 112 -20.66 23.84 0.76
N LEU A 113 -20.93 23.66 2.06
CA LEU A 113 -22.12 22.99 2.57
C LEU A 113 -23.27 23.97 2.89
N SER A 114 -23.01 25.28 2.79
CA SER A 114 -23.95 26.38 2.97
C SER A 114 -24.41 26.93 1.63
#